data_AF-A0A7X1YFS3-F1
#
_entry.id   AF-A0A7X1YFS3-F1
#
_cell.length_a   1.000
_cell.length_b   1.000
_cell.length_c   1.000
_cell.angle_alpha   90.00
_cell.angle_beta   90.00
_cell.angle_gamma   90.00
#
_symmetry.space_group_name_H-M   'P 1'
#
loop_
_entity.id
_entity.type
_entity.pdbx_description
1 polymer ?
#
loop_
_entity_poly.entity_id
_entity_poly.type
_entity_poly.pdbx_seq_one_letter_code
_entity_poly.pdbx_strand_id
1 'polypeptide(L)'
;RAGLRSNWRMFQYKTVPEIITLVLKGQRITDLEKQICFDHQNREYCVQAGETDLDFIARLAAEEGLLYTFEHRTDGHTLILTDRVGGLGTIGTHKDCPVLYQPMGGGDSAEPALHRFSYTEQVRTSRQVQRDYT
;
A
#
# COMPACT_ATOMS: atom_id res chain seq x y z
N ARG A 1 -2.17 1.26 15.63
CA ARG A 1 -1.18 0.59 16.52
C ARG A 1 0.26 0.97 16.15
N ALA A 2 0.68 0.79 14.89
CA ALA A 2 2.04 1.14 14.45
C ALA A 2 2.45 2.60 14.70
N GLY A 3 1.50 3.56 14.64
CA GLY A 3 1.78 4.98 14.92
C GLY A 3 1.90 5.37 16.40
N LEU A 4 1.73 4.42 17.34
CA LEU A 4 1.79 4.70 18.79
C LEU A 4 3.13 4.30 19.43
N ARG A 5 4.04 3.70 18.65
CA ARG A 5 5.32 3.21 19.13
C ARG A 5 6.43 3.68 18.20
N SER A 6 7.46 4.26 18.79
CA SER A 6 8.76 4.49 18.15
C SER A 6 9.78 3.48 18.65
N ASN A 7 10.81 3.23 17.84
CA ASN A 7 11.82 2.25 18.17
C ASN A 7 13.18 2.59 17.54
N TRP A 8 14.22 1.92 18.04
CA TRP A 8 15.57 1.95 17.50
C TRP A 8 15.96 0.52 17.15
N ARG A 9 16.00 0.22 15.84
CA ARG A 9 16.20 -1.15 15.34
C ARG A 9 17.10 -1.15 14.12
N MET A 10 17.87 -2.22 13.99
CA MET A 10 18.78 -2.46 12.88
C MET A 10 18.35 -3.73 12.15
N PHE A 11 18.30 -3.64 10.82
CA PHE A 11 18.02 -4.74 9.91
C PHE A 11 19.20 -4.87 8.95
N GLN A 12 19.72 -6.09 8.80
CA GLN A 12 20.87 -6.37 7.92
C GLN A 12 20.52 -7.51 6.97
N TYR A 13 20.97 -7.39 5.72
CA TYR A 13 20.80 -8.38 4.66
C TYR A 13 19.33 -8.83 4.51
N LYS A 14 18.43 -7.86 4.36
CA LYS A 14 16.98 -8.10 4.18
C LYS A 14 16.41 -7.24 3.07
N THR A 15 15.42 -7.77 2.37
CA THR A 15 14.61 -6.95 1.47
C THR A 15 13.67 -6.05 2.26
N VAL A 16 13.20 -4.96 1.66
CA VAL A 16 12.22 -4.09 2.33
C VAL A 16 10.89 -4.80 2.64
N PRO A 17 10.29 -5.61 1.75
CA PRO A 17 9.11 -6.40 2.10
C PRO A 17 9.32 -7.28 3.34
N GLU A 18 10.51 -7.87 3.51
CA GLU A 18 10.86 -8.64 4.70
C GLU A 18 10.95 -7.76 5.95
N ILE A 19 11.60 -6.60 5.87
CA ILE A 19 11.72 -5.66 6.99
C ILE A 19 10.33 -5.22 7.45
N ILE A 20 9.46 -4.81 6.52
CA ILE A 20 8.08 -4.41 6.81
C ILE A 20 7.32 -5.55 7.48
N THR A 21 7.44 -6.77 6.94
CA THR A 21 6.81 -7.97 7.52
C THR A 21 7.27 -8.22 8.96
N LEU A 22 8.57 -8.07 9.25
CA LEU A 22 9.13 -8.25 10.59
C LEU A 22 8.63 -7.19 11.57
N VAL A 23 8.54 -5.93 11.14
CA VAL A 23 8.01 -4.83 11.96
C VAL A 23 6.54 -5.09 12.30
N LEU A 24 5.72 -5.46 11.31
CA LEU A 24 4.30 -5.78 11.50
C LEU A 24 4.11 -6.99 12.43
N LYS A 25 4.87 -8.06 12.23
CA LYS A 25 4.84 -9.24 13.10
C LYS A 25 5.23 -8.90 14.54
N GLY A 26 6.22 -8.04 14.73
CA GLY A 26 6.63 -7.53 16.05
C GLY A 26 5.53 -6.73 16.77
N GLN A 27 4.58 -6.16 16.01
CA GLN A 27 3.39 -5.47 16.50
C GLN A 27 2.18 -6.40 16.66
N ARG A 28 2.36 -7.71 16.48
CA ARG A 28 1.30 -8.74 16.49
C ARG A 28 0.22 -8.49 15.43
N ILE A 29 0.59 -7.88 14.32
CA ILE A 29 -0.25 -7.78 13.13
C ILE A 29 0.06 -9.02 12.29
N THR A 30 -0.85 -10.00 12.31
CA THR A 30 -0.65 -11.31 11.68
C THR A 30 -1.43 -11.49 10.39
N ASP A 31 -2.54 -10.77 10.23
CA ASP A 31 -3.39 -10.81 9.03
C ASP A 31 -2.76 -9.93 7.94
N LEU A 32 -1.70 -10.46 7.35
CA LEU A 32 -0.91 -9.85 6.28
C LEU A 32 -0.84 -10.81 5.09
N GLU A 33 -1.29 -10.32 3.94
CA GLU A 33 -1.09 -10.96 2.65
C GLU A 33 -0.03 -10.20 1.85
N LYS A 34 0.88 -10.94 1.21
CA LYS A 34 1.97 -10.37 0.41
C LYS A 34 1.79 -10.77 -1.04
N GLN A 35 1.53 -9.78 -1.89
CA GLN A 35 1.40 -9.91 -3.33
C GLN A 35 2.55 -9.16 -4.02
N ILE A 36 3.78 -9.63 -3.76
CA ILE A 36 5.03 -9.08 -4.30
C ILE A 36 5.38 -9.84 -5.57
N CYS A 37 5.60 -9.13 -6.66
CA CYS A 37 5.70 -9.67 -8.00
C CYS A 37 7.06 -9.41 -8.64
N PHE A 38 7.80 -8.41 -8.15
CA PHE A 38 9.15 -8.08 -8.57
C PHE A 38 10.17 -8.46 -7.49
N ASP A 39 11.40 -8.69 -7.93
CA ASP A 39 12.52 -8.91 -7.02
C ASP A 39 12.93 -7.58 -6.37
N HIS A 40 12.92 -7.55 -5.03
CA HIS A 40 13.43 -6.43 -4.25
C HIS A 40 14.86 -6.71 -3.80
N GLN A 41 15.74 -5.71 -3.92
CA GLN A 41 17.14 -5.87 -3.55
C GLN A 41 17.30 -6.00 -2.03
N ASN A 42 18.25 -6.83 -1.61
CA ASN A 42 18.64 -6.90 -0.21
C ASN A 42 19.36 -5.62 0.18
N ARG A 43 18.90 -4.98 1.25
CA ARG A 43 19.65 -3.89 1.88
C ARG A 43 20.70 -4.47 2.80
N GLU A 44 21.96 -4.10 2.58
CA GLU A 44 23.07 -4.48 3.47
C GLU A 44 22.81 -3.97 4.89
N TYR A 45 22.33 -2.73 5.01
CA TYR A 45 22.07 -2.07 6.27
C TYR A 45 20.83 -1.15 6.20
N CYS A 46 19.90 -1.31 7.13
CA CYS A 46 18.72 -0.45 7.25
C CYS A 46 18.37 -0.22 8.72
N VAL A 47 18.08 1.03 9.09
CA VAL A 47 17.83 1.42 10.48
C VAL A 47 16.48 2.14 10.59
N GLN A 48 15.74 1.79 11.64
CA GLN A 48 14.67 2.63 12.18
C GLN A 48 15.27 3.47 13.31
N ALA A 49 15.31 4.79 13.15
CA ALA A 49 16.02 5.69 14.05
C ALA A 49 15.05 6.63 14.80
N GLY A 50 14.33 6.11 15.78
CA GLY A 50 13.44 6.91 16.65
C GLY A 50 12.13 7.35 16.00
N GLU A 51 11.91 7.05 14.72
CA GLU A 51 10.63 7.21 14.01
C GLU A 51 9.59 6.16 14.47
N THR A 52 8.30 6.44 14.26
CA THR A 52 7.25 5.46 14.59
C THR A 52 7.31 4.27 13.64
N ASP A 53 6.78 3.12 14.06
CA ASP A 53 6.72 1.94 13.18
C ASP A 53 5.90 2.22 11.92
N LEU A 54 4.88 3.08 12.00
CA LEU A 54 4.10 3.49 10.85
C LEU A 54 4.92 4.35 9.88
N ASP A 55 5.64 5.35 10.38
CA ASP A 55 6.47 6.24 9.56
C ASP A 55 7.60 5.46 8.89
N PHE A 56 8.23 4.54 9.64
CA PHE A 56 9.27 3.66 9.11
C PHE A 56 8.76 2.81 7.94
N ILE A 57 7.60 2.17 8.10
CA ILE A 57 6.98 1.37 7.05
C ILE A 57 6.61 2.24 5.85
N ALA A 58 6.00 3.41 6.07
CA ALA A 58 5.58 4.31 5.00
C ALA A 58 6.77 4.83 4.18
N ARG A 59 7.86 5.20 4.85
CA ARG A 59 9.10 5.64 4.21
C ARG A 59 9.72 4.54 3.35
N LEU A 60 9.90 3.34 3.92
CA LEU A 60 10.46 2.22 3.18
C LEU A 60 9.58 1.78 2.01
N ALA A 61 8.25 1.80 2.19
CA ALA A 61 7.31 1.46 1.12
C ALA A 61 7.42 2.46 -0.04
N ALA A 62 7.51 3.76 0.25
CA ALA A 62 7.66 4.80 -0.76
C ALA A 62 8.99 4.70 -1.54
N GLU A 63 10.09 4.36 -0.86
CA GLU A 63 11.41 4.17 -1.49
C GLU A 63 11.42 3.00 -2.50
N GLU A 64 10.68 1.93 -2.23
CA GLU A 64 10.69 0.69 -3.01
C GLU A 64 9.48 0.54 -3.95
N GLY A 65 8.56 1.51 -3.95
CA GLY A 65 7.34 1.44 -4.75
C GLY A 65 6.33 0.41 -4.24
N LEU A 66 6.34 0.11 -2.93
CA LEU A 66 5.33 -0.74 -2.30
C LEU A 66 4.06 0.05 -2.00
N LEU A 67 2.94 -0.61 -2.20
CA LEU A 67 1.58 -0.15 -1.99
C LEU A 67 0.91 -1.08 -0.98
N TYR A 68 -0.09 -0.56 -0.27
CA TYR A 68 -0.91 -1.40 0.59
C TYR A 68 -2.39 -1.00 0.53
N THR A 69 -3.25 -1.98 0.77
CA THR A 69 -4.69 -1.81 0.94
C THR A 69 -5.20 -2.72 2.06
N PHE A 70 -6.45 -2.54 2.46
CA PHE A 70 -7.11 -3.40 3.43
C PHE A 70 -8.30 -4.11 2.80
N GLU A 71 -8.31 -5.43 2.93
CA GLU A 71 -9.50 -6.22 2.70
C GLU A 71 -10.27 -6.34 4.01
N HIS A 72 -11.53 -5.91 4.01
CA HIS A 72 -12.40 -5.94 5.18
C HIS A 72 -13.35 -7.14 5.09
N ARG A 73 -13.38 -7.94 6.15
CA ARG A 73 -14.31 -9.06 6.34
C ARG A 73 -15.13 -8.82 7.60
N THR A 74 -16.21 -9.59 7.77
CA THR A 74 -17.05 -9.51 8.98
C THR A 74 -16.31 -9.89 10.25
N ASP A 75 -15.28 -10.73 10.14
CA ASP A 75 -14.48 -11.26 11.24
C ASP A 75 -13.13 -10.55 11.44
N GLY A 76 -12.77 -9.59 10.58
CA GLY A 76 -11.49 -8.91 10.68
C GLY A 76 -11.10 -8.13 9.43
N HIS A 77 -9.83 -7.79 9.33
CA HIS A 77 -9.26 -7.15 8.14
C HIS A 77 -7.89 -7.71 7.85
N THR A 78 -7.59 -7.90 6.57
CA THR A 78 -6.27 -8.32 6.09
C THR A 78 -5.57 -7.12 5.46
N LEU A 79 -4.34 -6.86 5.89
CA LEU A 79 -3.45 -5.92 5.21
C LEU A 79 -2.88 -6.61 3.97
N ILE A 80 -3.10 -6.06 2.79
CA ILE A 80 -2.52 -6.54 1.53
C ILE A 80 -1.35 -5.62 1.20
N LEU A 81 -0.15 -6.18 1.09
CA LEU A 81 1.07 -5.49 0.66
C LEU A 81 1.43 -5.94 -0.76
N THR A 82 1.59 -5.00 -1.69
CA THR A 82 1.85 -5.27 -3.11
C THR A 82 2.79 -4.26 -3.75
N ASP A 83 3.44 -4.62 -4.84
CA ASP A 83 4.27 -3.77 -5.70
C ASP A 83 3.63 -3.49 -7.06
N ARG A 84 2.34 -3.87 -7.24
CA ARG A 84 1.57 -3.62 -8.45
C ARG A 84 0.22 -3.03 -8.13
N VAL A 85 -0.21 -2.08 -8.97
CA VAL A 85 -1.54 -1.47 -8.88
C VAL A 85 -2.66 -2.52 -8.93
N GLY A 86 -2.49 -3.57 -9.74
CA GLY A 86 -3.46 -4.67 -9.81
C GLY A 86 -3.65 -5.45 -8.50
N GLY A 87 -2.66 -5.42 -7.59
CA GLY A 87 -2.77 -6.04 -6.27
C GLY A 87 -3.65 -5.23 -5.28
N LEU A 88 -4.05 -4.01 -5.64
CA LEU A 88 -5.01 -3.22 -4.84
C LEU A 88 -6.45 -3.73 -4.97
N GLY A 89 -6.71 -4.65 -5.91
CA GLY A 89 -8.03 -5.21 -6.16
C GLY A 89 -8.96 -4.29 -6.95
N THR A 90 -10.21 -4.74 -7.10
CA THR A 90 -11.28 -4.01 -7.78
C THR A 90 -12.40 -3.69 -6.80
N ILE A 91 -13.14 -2.61 -7.07
CA ILE A 91 -14.34 -2.29 -6.30
C ILE A 91 -15.45 -3.26 -6.74
N GLY A 92 -15.88 -4.13 -5.84
CA GLY A 92 -16.98 -5.08 -6.08
C GLY A 92 -16.73 -6.47 -5.48
N THR A 93 -17.79 -7.24 -5.29
CA THR A 93 -17.73 -8.62 -4.75
C THR A 93 -17.41 -9.68 -5.81
N HIS A 94 -17.34 -9.29 -7.09
CA HIS A 94 -17.19 -10.20 -8.23
C HIS A 94 -16.11 -9.73 -9.20
N LYS A 95 -15.52 -10.71 -9.90
CA LYS A 95 -14.44 -10.54 -10.88
C LYS A 95 -14.82 -9.63 -12.05
N ASP A 96 -16.12 -9.49 -12.32
CA ASP A 96 -16.72 -8.64 -13.34
C ASP A 96 -17.84 -7.80 -12.72
N CYS A 97 -17.47 -6.76 -11.96
CA CYS A 97 -18.42 -5.85 -11.33
C CYS A 97 -18.28 -4.44 -11.95
N PRO A 98 -18.87 -4.20 -13.14
CA PRO A 98 -18.86 -2.86 -13.72
C PRO A 98 -19.71 -1.94 -12.84
N VAL A 99 -19.16 -0.76 -12.50
CA VAL A 99 -19.91 0.26 -11.77
C VAL A 99 -20.70 1.10 -12.77
N LEU A 100 -22.02 1.17 -12.59
CA LEU A 100 -22.90 1.96 -13.46
C LEU A 100 -22.62 3.46 -13.29
N TYR A 101 -22.70 4.22 -14.38
CA TYR A 101 -22.63 5.69 -14.35
C TYR A 101 -23.97 6.29 -14.77
N GLN A 102 -24.62 6.99 -13.84
CA GLN A 102 -25.95 7.58 -13.98
C GLN A 102 -25.88 9.10 -13.69
N PRO A 103 -25.64 9.96 -14.69
CA PRO A 103 -25.42 11.39 -14.48
C PRO A 103 -26.66 12.16 -14.03
N MET A 104 -27.86 11.62 -14.25
CA MET A 104 -29.11 12.26 -13.86
C MET A 104 -29.59 11.73 -12.50
N GLY A 105 -29.57 12.59 -11.48
CA GLY A 105 -30.16 12.31 -10.17
C GLY A 105 -31.65 12.65 -10.18
N GLY A 106 -32.49 11.68 -10.51
CA GLY A 106 -33.94 11.81 -10.41
C GLY A 106 -34.56 10.47 -10.04
N GLY A 107 -35.23 10.41 -8.88
CA GLY A 107 -35.78 9.19 -8.30
C GLY A 107 -34.74 8.32 -7.57
N ASP A 108 -35.22 7.25 -6.94
CA ASP A 108 -34.35 6.25 -6.30
C ASP A 108 -33.72 5.36 -7.38
N SER A 109 -32.39 5.20 -7.35
CA SER A 109 -31.70 4.24 -8.21
C SER A 109 -31.91 2.82 -7.67
N ALA A 110 -32.28 1.90 -8.54
CA ALA A 110 -32.52 0.50 -8.18
C ALA A 110 -31.23 -0.24 -7.77
N GLU A 111 -30.07 0.22 -8.26
CA GLU A 111 -28.76 -0.35 -7.99
C GLU A 111 -27.74 0.78 -7.71
N PRO A 112 -26.63 0.50 -6.99
CA PRO A 112 -25.57 1.49 -6.77
C PRO A 112 -24.96 1.99 -8.08
N ALA A 113 -24.86 3.31 -8.24
CA ALA A 113 -24.28 3.95 -9.42
C ALA A 113 -23.42 5.18 -9.05
N LEU A 114 -22.45 5.49 -9.91
CA LEU A 114 -21.71 6.75 -9.89
C LEU A 114 -22.56 7.85 -10.53
N HIS A 115 -22.71 8.97 -9.84
CA HIS A 115 -23.48 10.11 -10.35
C HIS A 115 -22.61 11.27 -10.85
N ARG A 116 -21.32 11.24 -10.53
CA ARG A 116 -20.38 12.30 -10.91
C ARG A 116 -19.04 11.69 -11.25
N PHE A 117 -18.49 12.14 -12.37
CA PHE A 117 -17.11 11.90 -12.76
C PHE A 117 -16.44 13.25 -13.01
N SER A 118 -15.18 13.39 -12.61
CA SER A 118 -14.41 14.61 -12.81
C SER A 118 -12.99 14.22 -13.18
N TYR A 119 -12.49 14.76 -14.28
CA TYR A 119 -11.17 14.51 -14.80
C TYR A 119 -10.29 15.75 -14.61
N THR A 120 -9.02 15.54 -14.28
CA THR A 120 -8.06 16.63 -14.09
C THR A 120 -6.71 16.20 -14.63
N GLU A 121 -6.08 17.09 -15.38
CA GLU A 121 -4.71 16.92 -15.86
C GLU A 121 -3.78 17.84 -15.10
N GLN A 122 -2.56 17.37 -14.85
CA GLN A 122 -1.55 18.14 -14.17
C GLN A 122 -0.21 17.91 -14.87
N VAL A 123 0.45 18.99 -15.31
CA VAL A 123 1.80 18.92 -15.87
C VAL A 123 2.78 18.55 -14.75
N ARG A 124 3.63 17.55 -14.99
CA ARG A 124 4.60 17.01 -14.02
C ARG A 124 5.95 16.76 -14.70
N THR A 125 6.99 16.64 -13.88
CA THR A 125 8.33 16.29 -14.34
C THR A 125 8.31 14.92 -15.02
N SER A 126 8.78 14.85 -16.27
CA SER A 126 8.84 13.62 -17.06
C SER A 126 10.14 12.83 -16.90
N ARG A 127 11.16 13.43 -16.25
CA ARG A 127 12.48 12.82 -16.10
C ARG A 127 13.09 13.13 -14.73
N GLN A 128 13.50 12.06 -14.05
CA GLN A 128 14.33 12.13 -12.85
C GLN A 128 15.70 11.50 -13.16
N VAL A 129 16.78 12.08 -12.63
CA VAL A 129 18.14 11.53 -12.72
C VAL A 129 18.69 11.46 -11.30
N GLN A 130 19.15 10.27 -10.91
CA GLN A 130 19.80 10.02 -9.63
C GLN A 130 21.28 9.67 -9.87
N ARG A 131 22.14 10.06 -8.93
CA ARG A 131 23.57 9.74 -8.93
C ARG A 131 23.96 9.37 -7.52
N ASP A 132 24.75 8.33 -7.38
CA ASP A 132 25.32 7.89 -6.12
C ASP A 132 26.79 7.53 -6.32
N TYR A 133 27.55 7.47 -5.24
CA TYR A 133 28.96 7.11 -5.25
C TYR A 133 29.16 5.85 -4.41
N THR A 134 29.85 4.86 -4.98
CA THR A 134 30.25 3.63 -4.29
C THR A 134 31.62 3.78 -3.64
#